data_AF-A0AAD6D5V9-F1
#
_entry.id   AF-A0AAD6D5V9-F1
#
_cell.length_a   1.000
_cell.length_b   1.000
_cell.length_c   1.000
_cell.angle_alpha   90.00
_cell.angle_beta   90.00
_cell.angle_gamma   90.00
#
_symmetry.space_group_name_H-M   'P 1'
#
loop_
_entity.id
_entity.type
_entity.pdbx_description
1 polymer ?
#
loop_
_entity_poly.entity_id
_entity_poly.type
_entity_poly.pdbx_seq_one_letter_code
_entity_poly.pdbx_strand_id
1 'polypeptide(L)'
;MNEDLSEASLMPHQPRKLRLLYEPLCLLYTLSQVRGDRIKPSEILQEEPGLTGPKGYRAFVDAIAYICAYRKEAGYVTAVALEETPNEIVILLAANNDIDNKVISLLEIVHRILSWVISNHTVRLGEKEGQKVLKFLVDCVLSLNAPKIFQYYQQVNRTVSLVMDRLRTESTLKVLRLRADLDSIIKLRAWFAANLSKDGIPLQESDMAILALSSYSDRELFKALHNHAGNAEQTRNFERLFKLLYKLGKHVAQCKRLILATIGLRSQLARGLRIETINGSPEKRITLMARTCNIQMISNRMFSVTAQRERFLRQLQQIYLEDDLDRVLSRDLCKSKTRVHAELLVLDHFEQTQGRFLFEQDRYIGCSKPACYLCHLFISCHPGHYATPPSHQKLYMSWRLPDIQASGSNAAIRYRDQQDILSRMTDTVRRNLRNDIATNAGRRMNHADSTAGGTSTIIDIESDLISSTANLSFEEFRETIDLQYRDDPDSRNSVVDPVFPPLSNSSSPVKTAQRLTVMMNPQSAA
;
A
#
# COMPACT_ATOMS: atom_id res chain seq x y z
N MET A 1 -28.08 -22.73 -7.20
CA MET A 1 -28.89 -23.29 -6.09
C MET A 1 -28.01 -23.93 -4.99
N ASN A 2 -26.80 -23.38 -4.74
CA ASN A 2 -25.83 -23.93 -3.75
C ASN A 2 -25.31 -22.88 -2.75
N GLU A 3 -25.75 -21.60 -2.81
CA GLU A 3 -25.27 -20.58 -1.87
C GLU A 3 -25.93 -20.67 -0.48
N ASP A 4 -27.21 -21.07 -0.42
CA ASP A 4 -28.00 -21.10 0.83
C ASP A 4 -27.60 -22.21 1.83
N LEU A 5 -26.92 -23.28 1.37
CA LEU A 5 -26.48 -24.36 2.27
C LEU A 5 -25.18 -24.02 3.02
N SER A 6 -24.43 -23.00 2.58
CA SER A 6 -23.14 -22.64 3.22
C SER A 6 -23.29 -21.74 4.44
N GLU A 7 -24.32 -20.88 4.49
CA GLU A 7 -24.54 -19.97 5.65
C GLU A 7 -25.04 -20.72 6.89
N ALA A 8 -25.75 -21.83 6.72
CA ALA A 8 -26.28 -22.65 7.80
C ALA A 8 -25.20 -23.33 8.67
N SER A 9 -23.94 -23.33 8.22
CA SER A 9 -22.80 -23.94 8.91
C SER A 9 -21.89 -22.94 9.64
N LEU A 10 -22.23 -21.65 9.72
CA LEU A 10 -21.42 -20.67 10.43
C LEU A 10 -21.71 -20.64 11.95
N MET A 11 -20.70 -20.31 12.76
CA MET A 11 -20.84 -20.02 14.19
C MET A 11 -21.03 -18.52 14.42
N PRO A 12 -22.28 -18.00 14.47
CA PRO A 12 -22.49 -16.56 14.65
C PRO A 12 -22.15 -16.12 16.07
N HIS A 13 -21.53 -14.94 16.17
CA HIS A 13 -21.49 -14.22 17.43
C HIS A 13 -22.88 -13.71 17.79
N GLN A 14 -23.23 -13.77 19.08
CA GLN A 14 -24.50 -13.24 19.54
C GLN A 14 -24.61 -11.74 19.22
N PRO A 15 -25.70 -11.27 18.59
CA PRO A 15 -25.89 -9.85 18.26
C PRO A 15 -25.67 -8.90 19.45
N ARG A 16 -26.06 -9.34 20.65
CA ARG A 16 -25.85 -8.58 21.89
C ARG A 16 -24.38 -8.34 22.21
N LYS A 17 -23.48 -9.29 21.91
CA LYS A 17 -22.02 -9.15 22.13
C LYS A 17 -21.39 -8.22 21.10
N LEU A 18 -21.67 -8.42 19.81
CA LEU A 18 -21.14 -7.56 18.73
C LEU A 18 -21.55 -6.10 18.94
N ARG A 19 -22.78 -5.87 19.37
CA ARG A 19 -23.30 -4.53 19.66
C ARG A 19 -22.46 -3.78 20.71
N LEU A 20 -21.86 -4.47 21.68
CA LEU A 20 -21.02 -3.82 22.71
C LEU A 20 -19.77 -3.16 22.13
N LEU A 21 -19.26 -3.66 20.99
CA LEU A 21 -18.18 -3.05 20.22
C LEU A 21 -18.72 -1.97 19.27
N TYR A 22 -19.72 -2.29 18.45
CA TYR A 22 -20.16 -1.39 17.38
C TYR A 22 -20.82 -0.10 17.90
N GLU A 23 -21.56 -0.16 19.00
CA GLU A 23 -22.21 1.03 19.59
C GLU A 23 -21.21 2.15 19.95
N PRO A 24 -20.16 1.89 20.76
CA PRO A 24 -19.16 2.92 21.04
C PRO A 24 -18.30 3.26 19.81
N LEU A 25 -18.15 2.35 18.83
CA LEU A 25 -17.52 2.70 17.55
C LEU A 25 -18.33 3.74 16.76
N CYS A 26 -19.66 3.66 16.77
CA CYS A 26 -20.49 4.65 16.11
C CYS A 26 -20.27 6.04 16.72
N LEU A 27 -20.22 6.14 18.05
CA LEU A 27 -19.90 7.38 18.75
C LEU A 27 -18.48 7.87 18.41
N LEU A 28 -17.47 7.00 18.43
CA LEU A 28 -16.11 7.37 18.03
C LEU A 28 -16.03 7.88 16.58
N TYR A 29 -16.79 7.26 15.68
CA TYR A 29 -16.80 7.61 14.26
C TYR A 29 -17.37 9.01 14.02
N THR A 30 -18.37 9.43 14.79
CA THR A 30 -18.92 10.79 14.72
C THR A 30 -17.95 11.83 15.26
N LEU A 31 -17.17 11.50 16.31
CA LEU A 31 -16.09 12.34 16.81
C LEU A 31 -15.00 12.55 15.75
N SER A 32 -14.46 11.45 15.22
CA SER A 32 -13.42 11.46 14.20
C SER A 32 -13.24 10.06 13.59
N GLN A 33 -13.22 10.00 12.25
CA GLN A 33 -12.91 8.77 11.52
C GLN A 33 -11.45 8.35 11.65
N VAL A 34 -10.55 9.27 11.98
CA VAL A 34 -9.13 8.99 12.26
C VAL A 34 -8.95 8.92 13.77
N ARG A 35 -8.31 7.86 14.26
CA ARG A 35 -8.19 7.54 15.68
C ARG A 35 -6.85 7.90 16.32
N GLY A 36 -5.85 8.22 15.50
CA GLY A 36 -4.52 8.62 15.93
C GLY A 36 -3.65 8.95 14.72
N ASP A 37 -2.41 9.35 14.97
CA ASP A 37 -1.43 9.50 13.90
C ASP A 37 -1.08 8.14 13.28
N ARG A 38 -0.54 8.16 12.06
CA ARG A 38 -0.12 6.93 11.41
C ARG A 38 0.94 6.22 12.24
N ILE A 39 0.71 4.94 12.50
CA ILE A 39 1.73 4.04 13.03
C ILE A 39 2.60 3.64 11.83
N LYS A 40 3.84 4.11 11.81
CA LYS A 40 4.80 3.87 10.74
C LYS A 40 5.54 2.54 10.95
N PRO A 41 6.10 1.92 9.89
CA PRO A 41 6.91 0.70 9.99
C PRO A 41 8.19 0.79 10.86
N SER A 42 8.48 1.92 11.49
CA SER A 42 9.76 2.26 12.12
C SER A 42 9.80 2.10 13.66
N GLU A 43 8.75 1.57 14.30
CA GLU A 43 8.77 1.25 15.73
C GLU A 43 9.14 -0.22 16.02
N ILE A 44 9.30 -1.07 14.99
CA ILE A 44 9.45 -2.53 15.20
C ILE A 44 10.73 -3.13 14.62
N LEU A 45 11.44 -2.52 13.65
CA LEU A 45 12.76 -3.03 13.23
C LEU A 45 13.66 -1.87 12.76
N GLN A 46 14.80 -1.67 13.45
CA GLN A 46 15.86 -0.77 13.02
C GLN A 46 16.39 -1.22 11.66
N GLU A 47 16.48 -0.31 10.70
CA GLU A 47 16.94 -0.55 9.32
C GLU A 47 18.46 -0.82 9.33
N GLU A 48 18.84 -2.06 9.04
CA GLU A 48 20.24 -2.46 8.77
C GLU A 48 20.32 -2.74 7.27
N PRO A 49 21.46 -2.52 6.60
CA PRO A 49 21.62 -2.84 5.18
C PRO A 49 21.38 -4.35 4.91
N GLY A 50 20.58 -4.67 3.90
CA GLY A 50 20.27 -6.05 3.49
C GLY A 50 18.81 -6.45 3.70
N LEU A 51 18.08 -6.77 2.62
CA LEU A 51 16.74 -7.36 2.69
C LEU A 51 16.81 -8.88 2.92
N THR A 52 17.34 -9.28 4.07
CA THR A 52 17.48 -10.69 4.48
C THR A 52 16.58 -11.01 5.69
N GLY A 53 16.36 -12.31 5.94
CA GLY A 53 15.59 -12.78 7.10
C GLY A 53 14.20 -12.14 7.20
N PRO A 54 13.74 -11.76 8.41
CA PRO A 54 12.43 -11.13 8.60
C PRO A 54 12.24 -9.83 7.80
N LYS A 55 13.29 -9.00 7.65
CA LYS A 55 13.20 -7.76 6.85
C LYS A 55 12.95 -8.06 5.37
N GLY A 56 13.68 -9.05 4.83
CA GLY A 56 13.44 -9.58 3.49
C GLY A 56 12.03 -10.14 3.35
N TYR A 57 11.57 -10.91 4.33
CA TYR A 57 10.22 -11.47 4.36
C TYR A 57 9.13 -10.40 4.27
N ARG A 58 9.15 -9.41 5.18
CA ARG A 58 8.17 -8.31 5.15
C ARG A 58 8.22 -7.55 3.83
N ALA A 59 9.41 -7.28 3.31
CA ALA A 59 9.61 -6.62 2.02
C ALA A 59 9.03 -7.40 0.84
N PHE A 60 9.17 -8.73 0.85
CA PHE A 60 8.62 -9.63 -0.16
C PHE A 60 7.08 -9.58 -0.14
N VAL A 61 6.46 -9.83 1.01
CA VAL A 61 5.00 -9.91 1.11
C VAL A 61 4.33 -8.55 0.92
N ASP A 62 4.92 -7.45 1.39
CA ASP A 62 4.43 -6.09 1.13
C ASP A 62 4.48 -5.74 -0.36
N ALA A 63 5.54 -6.14 -1.05
CA ALA A 63 5.69 -5.86 -2.47
C ALA A 63 4.67 -6.64 -3.30
N ILE A 64 4.50 -7.95 -3.04
CA ILE A 64 3.47 -8.76 -3.70
C ILE A 64 2.07 -8.19 -3.43
N ALA A 65 1.74 -7.90 -2.17
CA ALA A 65 0.45 -7.30 -1.83
C ALA A 65 0.24 -6.00 -2.61
N TYR A 66 1.24 -5.10 -2.65
CA TYR A 66 1.10 -3.82 -3.32
C TYR A 66 0.90 -3.91 -4.84
N ILE A 67 1.64 -4.78 -5.55
CA ILE A 67 1.54 -4.93 -7.01
C ILE A 67 0.24 -5.61 -7.44
N CYS A 68 -0.37 -6.43 -6.57
CA CYS A 68 -1.63 -7.11 -6.83
C CYS A 68 -2.86 -6.20 -6.65
N ALA A 69 -2.75 -5.13 -5.84
CA ALA A 69 -3.84 -4.18 -5.62
C ALA A 69 -3.97 -3.20 -6.79
N TYR A 70 -4.45 -3.67 -7.95
CA TYR A 70 -4.38 -2.91 -9.20
C TYR A 70 -5.41 -1.79 -9.35
N ARG A 71 -6.35 -1.66 -8.40
CA ARG A 71 -7.25 -0.50 -8.27
C ARG A 71 -7.21 0.11 -6.87
N LYS A 72 -7.69 1.34 -6.72
CA LYS A 72 -7.61 2.10 -5.46
C LYS A 72 -8.77 1.81 -4.51
N GLU A 73 -9.88 1.30 -5.03
CA GLU A 73 -11.12 1.07 -4.29
C GLU A 73 -10.91 0.05 -3.18
N ALA A 74 -11.70 0.16 -2.11
CA ALA A 74 -11.53 -0.66 -0.92
C ALA A 74 -11.67 -2.17 -1.17
N GLY A 75 -12.35 -2.61 -2.25
CA GLY A 75 -12.46 -4.02 -2.62
C GLY A 75 -11.15 -4.66 -3.09
N TYR A 76 -10.24 -3.88 -3.68
CA TYR A 76 -8.99 -4.37 -4.30
C TYR A 76 -7.79 -4.30 -3.35
N VAL A 77 -8.04 -4.06 -2.05
CA VAL A 77 -6.99 -4.17 -1.04
C VAL A 77 -6.64 -5.63 -0.89
N THR A 78 -5.36 -5.94 -0.98
CA THR A 78 -4.79 -7.29 -0.95
C THR A 78 -3.87 -7.45 0.25
N ALA A 79 -3.78 -8.67 0.76
CA ALA A 79 -2.87 -9.07 1.81
C ALA A 79 -2.17 -10.38 1.45
N VAL A 80 -0.92 -10.54 1.89
CA VAL A 80 -0.05 -11.66 1.55
C VAL A 80 0.71 -12.16 2.76
N ALA A 81 0.88 -13.47 2.85
CA ALA A 81 1.82 -14.12 3.76
C ALA A 81 2.48 -15.32 3.06
N LEU A 82 3.58 -15.82 3.63
CA LEU A 82 4.22 -17.04 3.16
C LEU A 82 3.99 -18.16 4.17
N GLU A 83 3.32 -19.22 3.70
CA GLU A 83 3.16 -20.45 4.45
C GLU A 83 4.24 -21.45 4.02
N GLU A 84 4.93 -22.03 5.00
CA GLU A 84 5.95 -23.04 4.79
C GLU A 84 5.35 -24.44 4.93
N THR A 85 5.29 -25.16 3.81
CA THR A 85 4.86 -26.57 3.76
C THR A 85 6.08 -27.49 3.66
N PRO A 86 5.92 -28.82 3.79
CA PRO A 86 7.04 -29.76 3.62
C PRO A 86 7.71 -29.69 2.24
N ASN A 87 6.96 -29.37 1.20
CA ASN A 87 7.42 -29.46 -0.19
C ASN A 87 7.76 -28.10 -0.80
N GLU A 88 7.04 -27.04 -0.44
CA GLU A 88 7.11 -25.75 -1.11
C GLU A 88 6.72 -24.59 -0.18
N ILE A 89 7.01 -23.37 -0.61
CA ILE A 89 6.55 -22.14 0.04
C ILE A 89 5.32 -21.62 -0.68
N VAL A 90 4.20 -21.52 0.05
CA VAL A 90 2.92 -21.07 -0.50
C VAL A 90 2.78 -19.58 -0.28
N ILE A 91 2.62 -18.83 -1.38
CA ILE A 91 2.24 -17.42 -1.40
C ILE A 91 0.72 -17.37 -1.23
N LEU A 92 0.26 -17.17 0.00
CA LEU A 92 -1.15 -17.00 0.32
C LEU A 92 -1.57 -15.56 0.03
N LEU A 93 -2.54 -15.38 -0.87
CA LEU A 93 -3.05 -14.08 -1.28
C LEU A 93 -4.54 -13.96 -0.97
N ALA A 94 -4.94 -12.90 -0.28
CA ALA A 94 -6.35 -12.54 -0.09
C ALA A 94 -6.62 -11.12 -0.60
N ALA A 95 -7.88 -10.83 -0.94
CA ALA A 95 -8.37 -9.47 -1.11
C ALA A 95 -9.61 -9.19 -0.24
N ASN A 96 -9.98 -7.92 -0.09
CA ASN A 96 -11.22 -7.54 0.59
C ASN A 96 -12.47 -8.08 -0.13
N ASN A 97 -12.39 -8.16 -1.46
CA ASN A 97 -13.29 -8.94 -2.31
C ASN A 97 -12.53 -10.20 -2.77
N ASP A 98 -12.99 -10.88 -3.82
CA ASP A 98 -12.21 -11.95 -4.44
C ASP A 98 -11.04 -11.42 -5.28
N ILE A 99 -10.07 -12.30 -5.55
CA ILE A 99 -8.94 -12.03 -6.43
C ILE A 99 -9.39 -12.18 -7.88
N ASP A 100 -9.26 -11.11 -8.67
CA ASP A 100 -9.56 -11.14 -10.10
C ASP A 100 -8.56 -12.01 -10.87
N ASN A 101 -9.02 -12.72 -11.90
CA ASN A 101 -8.16 -13.56 -12.77
C ASN A 101 -6.94 -12.80 -13.33
N LYS A 102 -7.07 -11.51 -13.65
CA LYS A 102 -5.96 -10.68 -14.15
C LYS A 102 -4.80 -10.56 -13.14
N VAL A 103 -5.11 -10.61 -11.85
CA VAL A 103 -4.11 -10.60 -10.77
C VAL A 103 -3.43 -11.97 -10.68
N ILE A 104 -4.19 -13.06 -10.85
CA ILE A 104 -3.65 -14.42 -10.91
C ILE A 104 -2.68 -14.56 -12.08
N SER A 105 -3.07 -14.14 -13.28
CA SER A 105 -2.21 -14.16 -14.47
C SER A 105 -0.93 -13.35 -14.28
N LEU A 106 -1.00 -12.17 -13.64
CA LEU A 106 0.21 -11.41 -13.29
C LEU A 106 1.09 -12.23 -12.33
N LEU A 107 0.51 -12.86 -11.32
CA LEU A 107 1.26 -13.60 -10.31
C LEU A 107 1.92 -14.85 -10.88
N GLU A 108 1.33 -15.53 -11.86
CA GLU A 108 1.98 -16.63 -12.57
C GLU A 108 3.26 -16.16 -13.28
N ILE A 109 3.23 -15.00 -13.94
CA ILE A 109 4.43 -14.38 -14.53
C ILE A 109 5.45 -14.04 -13.43
N VAL A 110 4.99 -13.39 -12.35
CA VAL A 110 5.86 -13.03 -11.21
C VAL A 110 6.50 -14.29 -10.63
N HIS A 111 5.74 -15.35 -10.37
CA HIS A 111 6.21 -16.63 -9.85
C HIS A 111 7.32 -17.22 -10.71
N ARG A 112 7.16 -17.23 -12.05
CA ARG A 112 8.20 -17.71 -12.96
C ARG A 112 9.46 -16.86 -12.86
N ILE A 113 9.32 -15.53 -12.85
CA ILE A 113 10.46 -14.60 -12.69
C ILE A 113 11.18 -14.87 -11.37
N LEU A 114 10.45 -14.98 -10.26
CA LEU A 114 11.05 -15.21 -8.94
C LEU A 114 11.71 -16.57 -8.86
N SER A 115 11.11 -17.62 -9.42
CA SER A 115 11.68 -18.97 -9.49
C SER A 115 12.98 -18.99 -10.28
N TRP A 116 13.05 -18.24 -11.39
CA TRP A 116 14.27 -18.06 -12.15
C TRP A 116 15.34 -17.31 -11.33
N VAL A 117 14.98 -16.23 -10.63
CA VAL A 117 15.92 -15.49 -9.75
C VAL A 117 16.43 -16.35 -8.60
N ILE A 118 15.59 -17.22 -8.03
CA ILE A 118 15.95 -18.16 -6.96
C ILE A 118 16.97 -19.19 -7.47
N SER A 119 16.71 -19.76 -8.65
CA SER A 119 17.58 -20.79 -9.27
C SER A 119 18.90 -20.23 -9.81
N ASN A 120 18.95 -18.93 -10.10
CA ASN A 120 20.13 -18.24 -10.63
C ASN A 120 20.85 -17.45 -9.52
N HIS A 121 21.62 -18.16 -8.69
CA HIS A 121 22.30 -17.59 -7.51
C HIS A 121 23.31 -16.48 -7.83
N THR A 122 23.81 -16.40 -9.06
CA THR A 122 24.75 -15.36 -9.50
C THR A 122 24.06 -14.02 -9.75
N VAL A 123 22.76 -14.00 -10.08
CA VAL A 123 22.05 -12.76 -10.44
C VAL A 123 22.13 -11.76 -9.30
N ARG A 124 22.63 -10.57 -9.61
CA ARG A 124 22.58 -9.38 -8.74
C ARG A 124 21.79 -8.29 -9.43
N LEU A 125 21.06 -7.50 -8.66
CA LEU A 125 20.25 -6.42 -9.24
C LEU A 125 21.11 -5.34 -9.89
N GLY A 126 22.33 -5.07 -9.39
CA GLY A 126 23.25 -4.09 -9.98
C GLY A 126 23.82 -4.50 -11.35
N GLU A 127 23.68 -5.76 -11.74
CA GLU A 127 24.24 -6.30 -12.98
C GLU A 127 23.25 -6.24 -14.14
N LYS A 128 23.77 -6.35 -15.37
CA LYS A 128 22.99 -6.27 -16.61
C LYS A 128 21.81 -7.23 -16.63
N GLU A 129 22.00 -8.48 -16.23
CA GLU A 129 20.93 -9.49 -16.20
C GLU A 129 19.87 -9.15 -15.14
N GLY A 130 20.27 -8.73 -13.93
CA GLY A 130 19.32 -8.29 -12.90
C GLY A 130 18.51 -7.05 -13.32
N GLN A 131 19.10 -6.13 -14.07
CA GLN A 131 18.39 -4.98 -14.63
C GLN A 131 17.35 -5.38 -15.70
N LYS A 132 17.64 -6.39 -16.54
CA LYS A 132 16.66 -6.94 -17.48
C LYS A 132 15.49 -7.59 -16.76
N VAL A 133 15.76 -8.38 -15.71
CA VAL A 133 14.74 -8.99 -14.85
C VAL A 133 13.83 -7.92 -14.25
N LEU A 134 14.43 -6.87 -13.67
CA LEU A 134 13.68 -5.75 -13.10
C LEU A 134 12.82 -5.06 -14.15
N LYS A 135 13.38 -4.77 -15.33
CA LYS A 135 12.65 -4.12 -16.41
C LYS A 135 11.42 -4.93 -16.82
N PHE A 136 11.59 -6.24 -17.05
CA PHE A 136 10.50 -7.11 -17.46
C PHE A 136 9.40 -7.19 -16.39
N LEU A 137 9.77 -7.37 -15.12
CA LEU A 137 8.82 -7.37 -14.00
C LEU A 137 8.06 -6.04 -13.90
N VAL A 138 8.77 -4.91 -14.07
CA VAL A 138 8.16 -3.57 -14.03
C VAL A 138 7.17 -3.40 -15.18
N ASP A 139 7.51 -3.81 -16.40
CA ASP A 139 6.64 -3.68 -17.56
C ASP A 139 5.33 -4.47 -17.35
N CYS A 140 5.39 -5.72 -16.86
CA CYS A 140 4.20 -6.53 -16.52
C CYS A 140 3.34 -5.87 -15.42
N VAL A 141 3.97 -5.42 -14.33
CA VAL A 141 3.25 -4.82 -13.18
C VAL A 141 2.60 -3.49 -13.57
N LEU A 142 3.28 -2.64 -14.33
CA LEU A 142 2.76 -1.34 -14.75
C LEU A 142 1.59 -1.49 -15.74
N SER A 143 1.63 -2.50 -16.61
CA SER A 143 0.52 -2.81 -17.52
C SER A 143 -0.78 -3.07 -16.75
N LEU A 144 -0.75 -3.95 -15.72
CA LEU A 144 -1.95 -4.22 -14.90
C LEU A 144 -2.36 -3.01 -14.04
N ASN A 145 -1.39 -2.26 -13.52
CA ASN A 145 -1.63 -1.19 -12.53
C ASN A 145 -1.90 0.20 -13.15
N ALA A 146 -1.91 0.33 -14.48
CA ALA A 146 -2.18 1.58 -15.17
C ALA A 146 -3.46 2.30 -14.68
N PRO A 147 -4.62 1.64 -14.45
CA PRO A 147 -5.82 2.29 -13.93
C PRO A 147 -5.60 3.00 -12.58
N LYS A 148 -4.91 2.33 -11.64
CA LYS A 148 -4.61 2.90 -10.32
C LYS A 148 -3.62 4.05 -10.40
N ILE A 149 -2.60 3.94 -11.26
CA ILE A 149 -1.63 5.00 -11.50
C ILE A 149 -2.33 6.22 -12.11
N PHE A 150 -3.26 6.00 -13.05
CA PHE A 150 -4.07 7.05 -13.66
C PHE A 150 -4.90 7.83 -12.64
N GLN A 151 -5.52 7.15 -11.68
CA GLN A 151 -6.22 7.82 -10.59
C GLN A 151 -5.28 8.66 -9.69
N TYR A 152 -4.00 8.29 -9.54
CA TYR A 152 -3.02 9.13 -8.87
C TYR A 152 -2.62 10.33 -9.74
N TYR A 153 -2.39 10.12 -11.03
CA TYR A 153 -2.09 11.18 -11.99
C TYR A 153 -3.20 12.26 -12.02
N GLN A 154 -4.47 11.86 -12.06
CA GLN A 154 -5.59 12.80 -11.99
C GLN A 154 -5.56 13.67 -10.72
N GLN A 155 -5.14 13.10 -9.59
CA GLN A 155 -4.96 13.86 -8.34
C GLN A 155 -3.71 14.74 -8.39
N VAL A 156 -2.62 14.28 -9.01
CA VAL A 156 -1.41 15.09 -9.24
C VAL A 156 -1.78 16.32 -10.06
N ASN A 157 -2.41 16.17 -11.22
CA ASN A 157 -2.81 17.30 -12.07
C ASN A 157 -3.63 18.35 -11.32
N ARG A 158 -4.64 17.92 -10.55
CA ARG A 158 -5.45 18.83 -9.73
C ARG A 158 -4.65 19.52 -8.63
N THR A 159 -3.64 18.85 -8.07
CA THR A 159 -2.84 19.43 -6.97
C THR A 159 -1.74 20.34 -7.51
N VAL A 160 -1.16 20.00 -8.67
CA VAL A 160 -0.17 20.81 -9.39
C VAL A 160 -0.76 22.17 -9.73
N SER A 161 -1.97 22.24 -10.28
CA SER A 161 -2.61 23.52 -10.60
C SER A 161 -2.79 24.44 -9.39
N LEU A 162 -2.86 23.89 -8.16
CA LEU A 162 -2.99 24.67 -6.93
C LEU A 162 -1.66 25.20 -6.38
N VAL A 163 -0.52 24.62 -6.81
CA VAL A 163 0.82 25.01 -6.31
C VAL A 163 1.65 25.74 -7.36
N MET A 164 1.34 25.59 -8.65
CA MET A 164 2.16 26.13 -9.76
C MET A 164 2.28 27.65 -9.74
N ASP A 165 1.24 28.38 -9.37
CA ASP A 165 1.29 29.86 -9.33
C ASP A 165 2.32 30.37 -8.33
N ARG A 166 2.53 29.66 -7.21
CA ARG A 166 3.56 30.01 -6.22
C ARG A 166 4.96 29.61 -6.62
N LEU A 167 5.09 28.54 -7.42
CA LEU A 167 6.36 28.22 -8.07
C LEU A 167 6.73 29.25 -9.16
N ARG A 168 5.81 30.17 -9.54
CA ARG A 168 6.00 31.22 -10.56
C ARG A 168 6.38 32.60 -10.02
N THR A 169 6.02 32.97 -8.78
CA THR A 169 6.25 34.32 -8.26
C THR A 169 7.70 34.60 -7.85
N GLU A 170 8.39 35.47 -8.59
CA GLU A 170 9.79 35.91 -8.36
C GLU A 170 10.05 36.54 -6.97
N SER A 171 9.03 37.16 -6.36
CA SER A 171 9.12 37.75 -5.03
C SER A 171 9.33 36.71 -3.92
N THR A 172 8.90 35.46 -4.13
CA THR A 172 9.18 34.34 -3.22
C THR A 172 10.62 33.84 -3.36
N LEU A 173 11.19 33.89 -4.57
CA LEU A 173 12.56 33.45 -4.87
C LEU A 173 13.65 34.37 -4.27
N LYS A 174 13.34 35.65 -4.03
CA LYS A 174 14.26 36.62 -3.41
C LYS A 174 14.43 36.46 -1.89
N VAL A 175 13.43 35.94 -1.19
CA VAL A 175 13.47 35.72 0.27
C VAL A 175 14.27 34.47 0.63
N LEU A 176 14.37 33.51 -0.29
CA LEU A 176 14.87 32.15 -0.08
C LEU A 176 16.37 31.98 -0.37
N ARG A 177 17.24 32.89 0.07
CA ARG A 177 18.68 32.80 -0.25
C ARG A 177 19.34 31.51 0.27
N LEU A 178 19.39 30.51 -0.61
CA LEU A 178 20.49 29.57 -0.91
C LEU A 178 20.28 29.12 -2.37
N ARG A 179 21.26 29.40 -3.26
CA ARG A 179 21.15 29.15 -4.72
C ARG A 179 20.73 27.72 -5.12
N ALA A 180 20.93 26.73 -4.24
CA ALA A 180 20.56 25.33 -4.45
C ALA A 180 19.03 25.08 -4.52
N ASP A 181 18.22 25.94 -3.92
CA ASP A 181 16.76 25.76 -3.87
C ASP A 181 16.07 26.22 -5.17
N LEU A 182 16.62 27.26 -5.83
CA LEU A 182 16.08 27.81 -7.08
C LEU A 182 16.26 26.87 -8.29
N ASP A 183 17.45 26.26 -8.43
CA ASP A 183 17.72 25.29 -9.50
C ASP A 183 16.81 24.05 -9.39
N SER A 184 16.56 23.59 -8.16
CA SER A 184 15.64 22.48 -7.88
C SER A 184 14.20 22.80 -8.29
N ILE A 185 13.73 24.05 -8.08
CA ILE A 185 12.41 24.52 -8.56
C ILE A 185 12.34 24.55 -10.07
N ILE A 186 13.36 25.10 -10.74
CA ILE A 186 13.39 25.21 -12.20
C ILE A 186 13.32 23.81 -12.81
N LYS A 187 14.12 22.88 -12.30
CA LYS A 187 14.09 21.47 -12.70
C LYS A 187 12.74 20.82 -12.43
N LEU A 188 12.12 21.07 -11.28
CA LEU A 188 10.80 20.53 -10.94
C LEU A 188 9.70 21.03 -11.89
N ARG A 189 9.74 22.31 -12.26
CA ARG A 189 8.82 22.90 -13.24
C ARG A 189 9.02 22.33 -14.64
N ALA A 190 10.27 22.17 -15.06
CA ALA A 190 10.60 21.53 -16.33
C ALA A 190 10.10 20.08 -16.34
N TRP A 191 10.27 19.36 -15.23
CA TRP A 191 9.76 18.00 -15.07
C TRP A 191 8.24 17.93 -15.20
N PHE A 192 7.49 18.83 -14.57
CA PHE A 192 6.03 18.88 -14.73
C PHE A 192 5.61 19.14 -16.18
N ALA A 193 6.27 20.07 -16.86
CA ALA A 193 5.98 20.39 -18.26
C ALA A 193 6.28 19.22 -19.21
N ALA A 194 7.35 18.46 -18.94
CA ALA A 194 7.77 17.34 -19.76
C ALA A 194 6.98 16.04 -19.49
N ASN A 195 6.47 15.84 -18.27
CA ASN A 195 5.93 14.54 -17.84
C ASN A 195 4.43 14.54 -17.52
N LEU A 196 3.76 15.68 -17.34
CA LEU A 196 2.33 15.69 -16.96
C LEU A 196 1.37 15.91 -18.13
N SER A 197 1.88 16.16 -19.33
CA SER A 197 1.10 16.28 -20.56
C SER A 197 1.91 15.81 -21.75
N LYS A 198 1.22 15.47 -22.83
CA LYS A 198 1.79 15.14 -24.14
C LYS A 198 1.19 16.09 -25.16
N ASP A 199 2.02 16.89 -25.82
CA ASP A 199 1.59 17.89 -26.81
C ASP A 199 0.53 18.88 -26.28
N GLY A 200 0.62 19.22 -24.99
CA GLY A 200 -0.34 20.11 -24.32
C GLY A 200 -1.64 19.44 -23.87
N ILE A 201 -1.81 18.13 -24.14
CA ILE A 201 -3.00 17.36 -23.78
C ILE A 201 -2.72 16.56 -22.49
N PRO A 202 -3.69 16.45 -21.56
CA PRO A 202 -3.57 15.55 -20.41
C PRO A 202 -3.30 14.10 -20.85
N LEU A 203 -2.37 13.45 -20.16
CA LEU A 203 -2.02 12.05 -20.38
C LEU A 203 -3.24 11.15 -20.21
N GLN A 204 -3.24 10.03 -20.93
CA GLN A 204 -4.23 8.98 -20.87
C GLN A 204 -3.70 7.79 -20.04
N GLU A 205 -4.57 6.82 -19.77
CA GLU A 205 -4.20 5.62 -19.00
C GLU A 205 -3.02 4.85 -19.63
N SER A 206 -2.94 4.82 -20.97
CA SER A 206 -1.83 4.20 -21.71
C SER A 206 -0.46 4.81 -21.44
N ASP A 207 -0.40 6.07 -21.00
CA ASP A 207 0.86 6.78 -20.74
C ASP A 207 1.40 6.50 -19.32
N MET A 208 0.63 5.81 -18.48
CA MET A 208 0.92 5.69 -17.05
C MET A 208 2.17 4.87 -16.75
N ALA A 209 2.53 3.92 -17.61
CA ALA A 209 3.77 3.16 -17.46
C ALA A 209 5.01 4.09 -17.59
N ILE A 210 5.02 4.95 -18.61
CA ILE A 210 6.09 5.92 -18.84
C ILE A 210 6.15 6.92 -17.69
N LEU A 211 4.99 7.48 -17.29
CA LEU A 211 4.94 8.43 -16.17
C LEU A 211 5.43 7.81 -14.85
N ALA A 212 5.09 6.55 -14.58
CA ALA A 212 5.54 5.85 -13.38
C ALA A 212 7.07 5.66 -13.38
N LEU A 213 7.66 5.30 -14.52
CA LEU A 213 9.11 5.18 -14.69
C LEU A 213 9.81 6.53 -14.47
N SER A 214 9.37 7.60 -15.14
CA SER A 214 9.93 8.95 -14.95
C SER A 214 9.82 9.39 -13.50
N SER A 215 8.65 9.18 -12.88
CA SER A 215 8.42 9.58 -11.49
C SER A 215 9.28 8.79 -10.49
N TYR A 216 9.57 7.52 -10.77
CA TYR A 216 10.48 6.72 -9.94
C TYR A 216 11.93 7.20 -10.07
N SER A 217 12.39 7.45 -11.30
CA SER A 217 13.76 7.90 -11.59
C SER A 217 14.06 9.28 -10.99
N ASP A 218 13.11 10.21 -11.07
CA ASP A 218 13.29 11.60 -10.65
C ASP A 218 12.78 11.88 -9.22
N ARG A 219 12.55 10.85 -8.40
CA ARG A 219 11.96 11.00 -7.05
C ARG A 219 12.71 11.94 -6.11
N GLU A 220 14.02 12.09 -6.31
CA GLU A 220 14.87 12.99 -5.53
C GLU A 220 14.55 14.46 -5.82
N LEU A 221 14.17 14.78 -7.07
CA LEU A 221 13.76 16.12 -7.48
C LEU A 221 12.54 16.61 -6.68
N PHE A 222 11.62 15.70 -6.36
CA PHE A 222 10.40 16.05 -5.62
C PHE A 222 10.68 16.48 -4.18
N LYS A 223 11.86 16.19 -3.61
CA LYS A 223 12.24 16.67 -2.26
C LYS A 223 12.21 18.20 -2.17
N ALA A 224 12.39 18.91 -3.28
CA ALA A 224 12.24 20.37 -3.37
C ALA A 224 10.88 20.86 -2.83
N LEU A 225 9.82 20.06 -2.92
CA LEU A 225 8.49 20.40 -2.41
C LEU A 225 8.45 20.55 -0.87
N HIS A 226 9.40 19.99 -0.13
CA HIS A 226 9.46 20.13 1.34
C HIS A 226 9.93 21.52 1.78
N ASN A 227 10.78 22.16 0.98
CA ASN A 227 11.42 23.42 1.36
C ASN A 227 10.51 24.65 1.14
N HIS A 228 9.29 24.47 0.59
CA HIS A 228 8.44 25.58 0.13
C HIS A 228 7.11 25.68 0.88
N ALA A 229 7.07 25.13 2.09
CA ALA A 229 5.95 25.23 3.00
C ALA A 229 5.70 26.72 3.38
N GLY A 230 4.62 27.30 2.84
CA GLY A 230 4.10 28.61 3.25
C GLY A 230 3.22 28.50 4.49
N ASN A 231 1.99 29.04 4.44
CA ASN A 231 1.04 28.86 5.54
C ASN A 231 0.58 27.39 5.68
N ALA A 232 -0.17 27.08 6.74
CA ALA A 232 -0.57 25.72 7.08
C ALA A 232 -1.32 24.97 5.98
N GLU A 233 -2.16 25.65 5.18
CA GLU A 233 -2.90 25.02 4.07
C GLU A 233 -2.00 24.76 2.86
N GLN A 234 -1.13 25.71 2.52
CA GLN A 234 -0.18 25.55 1.41
C GLN A 234 0.79 24.42 1.68
N THR A 235 1.32 24.36 2.90
CA THR A 235 2.16 23.25 3.37
C THR A 235 1.50 21.89 3.12
N ARG A 236 0.16 21.80 3.28
CA ARG A 236 -0.60 20.58 2.98
C ARG A 236 -0.67 20.28 1.48
N ASN A 237 -0.82 21.27 0.61
CA ASN A 237 -0.87 21.05 -0.84
C ASN A 237 0.49 20.60 -1.38
N PHE A 238 1.59 21.20 -0.92
CA PHE A 238 2.96 20.76 -1.25
C PHE A 238 3.24 19.34 -0.76
N GLU A 239 2.92 19.04 0.50
CA GLU A 239 3.10 17.71 1.07
C GLU A 239 2.22 16.66 0.37
N ARG A 240 0.97 17.03 0.03
CA ARG A 240 0.07 16.18 -0.75
C ARG A 240 0.62 15.88 -2.13
N LEU A 241 1.12 16.90 -2.83
CA LEU A 241 1.73 16.73 -4.15
C LEU A 241 2.96 15.82 -4.07
N PHE A 242 3.86 16.07 -3.12
CA PHE A 242 5.02 15.22 -2.87
C PHE A 242 4.63 13.75 -2.70
N LYS A 243 3.65 13.48 -1.82
CA LYS A 243 3.15 12.11 -1.58
C LYS A 243 2.51 11.49 -2.82
N LEU A 244 1.83 12.27 -3.65
CA LEU A 244 1.20 11.77 -4.88
C LEU A 244 2.24 11.44 -5.96
N LEU A 245 3.25 12.29 -6.13
CA LEU A 245 4.36 12.03 -7.07
C LEU A 245 5.10 10.75 -6.67
N TYR A 246 5.45 10.57 -5.39
CA TYR A 246 6.04 9.31 -4.91
C TYR A 246 5.15 8.08 -5.17
N LYS A 247 3.82 8.24 -5.15
CA LYS A 247 2.89 7.14 -5.44
C LYS A 247 2.87 6.74 -6.91
N LEU A 248 3.14 7.66 -7.85
CA LEU A 248 3.23 7.35 -9.28
C LEU A 248 4.35 6.32 -9.53
N GLY A 249 5.55 6.55 -8.97
CA GLY A 249 6.69 5.65 -9.08
C GLY A 249 6.71 4.46 -8.11
N LYS A 250 5.69 4.31 -7.24
CA LYS A 250 5.74 3.32 -6.14
C LYS A 250 5.73 1.87 -6.64
N HIS A 251 5.04 1.56 -7.75
CA HIS A 251 5.03 0.20 -8.29
C HIS A 251 6.43 -0.24 -8.74
N VAL A 252 7.18 0.66 -9.40
CA VAL A 252 8.59 0.41 -9.77
C VAL A 252 9.45 0.16 -8.53
N ALA A 253 9.25 0.95 -7.47
CA ALA A 253 9.95 0.74 -6.20
C ALA A 253 9.64 -0.62 -5.56
N GLN A 254 8.39 -1.09 -5.64
CA GLN A 254 8.00 -2.41 -5.13
C GLN A 254 8.57 -3.54 -5.98
N CYS A 255 8.65 -3.42 -7.30
CA CYS A 255 9.33 -4.40 -8.15
C CYS A 255 10.82 -4.52 -7.78
N LYS A 256 11.53 -3.39 -7.58
CA LYS A 256 12.93 -3.38 -7.10
C LYS A 256 13.04 -4.12 -5.76
N ARG A 257 12.14 -3.79 -4.81
CA ARG A 257 12.11 -4.36 -3.47
C ARG A 257 11.81 -5.86 -3.48
N LEU A 258 10.90 -6.32 -4.34
CA LEU A 258 10.55 -7.73 -4.50
C LEU A 258 11.74 -8.56 -4.98
N ILE A 259 12.46 -8.10 -6.02
CA ILE A 259 13.65 -8.81 -6.51
C ILE A 259 14.75 -8.84 -5.45
N LEU A 260 15.03 -7.71 -4.79
CA LEU A 260 16.04 -7.66 -3.72
C LEU A 260 15.68 -8.58 -2.54
N ALA A 261 14.41 -8.60 -2.12
CA ALA A 261 13.95 -9.51 -1.08
C ALA A 261 14.06 -10.97 -1.52
N THR A 262 13.73 -11.28 -2.78
CA THR A 262 13.88 -12.64 -3.34
C THR A 262 15.34 -13.07 -3.35
N ILE A 263 16.26 -12.18 -3.74
CA ILE A 263 17.72 -12.41 -3.68
C ILE A 263 18.16 -12.68 -2.23
N GLY A 264 17.68 -11.90 -1.28
CA GLY A 264 18.02 -12.04 0.15
C GLY A 264 17.35 -13.23 0.85
N LEU A 265 16.33 -13.84 0.24
CA LEU A 265 15.60 -15.00 0.75
C LEU A 265 15.83 -16.28 -0.05
N ARG A 266 16.77 -16.32 -1.00
CA ARG A 266 16.97 -17.47 -1.91
C ARG A 266 17.03 -18.81 -1.18
N SER A 267 17.79 -18.89 -0.07
CA SER A 267 17.90 -20.11 0.72
C SER A 267 16.57 -20.59 1.29
N GLN A 268 15.73 -19.67 1.75
CA GLN A 268 14.43 -19.95 2.34
C GLN A 268 13.41 -20.34 1.25
N LEU A 269 13.53 -19.75 0.06
CA LEU A 269 12.62 -19.98 -1.07
C LEU A 269 13.09 -21.09 -2.02
N ALA A 270 14.24 -21.72 -1.77
CA ALA A 270 14.85 -22.74 -2.65
C ALA A 270 13.98 -23.99 -2.83
N ARG A 271 13.03 -24.24 -1.91
CA ARG A 271 12.06 -25.35 -2.01
C ARG A 271 11.02 -25.15 -3.12
N GLY A 272 11.00 -23.99 -3.76
CA GLY A 272 10.00 -23.63 -4.75
C GLY A 272 8.86 -22.82 -4.16
N LEU A 273 8.11 -22.19 -5.06
CA LEU A 273 6.99 -21.32 -4.76
C LEU A 273 5.71 -21.93 -5.32
N ARG A 274 4.59 -21.73 -4.64
CA ARG A 274 3.24 -21.96 -5.16
C ARG A 274 2.34 -20.79 -4.80
N ILE A 275 1.37 -20.49 -5.65
CA ILE A 275 0.38 -19.44 -5.38
C ILE A 275 -0.92 -20.10 -4.93
N GLU A 276 -1.53 -19.53 -3.90
CA GLU A 276 -2.87 -19.91 -3.46
C GLU A 276 -3.67 -18.66 -3.07
N THR A 277 -4.94 -18.64 -3.47
CA THR A 277 -5.84 -17.52 -3.18
C THR A 277 -6.84 -17.88 -2.10
N ILE A 278 -7.06 -16.96 -1.17
CA ILE A 278 -8.09 -17.04 -0.14
C ILE A 278 -9.28 -16.21 -0.62
N ASN A 279 -10.46 -16.82 -0.65
CA ASN A 279 -11.69 -16.17 -1.08
C ASN A 279 -12.04 -14.98 -0.16
N GLY A 280 -12.61 -13.95 -0.77
CA GLY A 280 -13.18 -12.82 -0.07
C GLY A 280 -14.37 -13.25 0.80
N SER A 281 -14.66 -12.47 1.84
CA SER A 281 -15.84 -12.73 2.66
C SER A 281 -17.10 -12.16 1.99
N PRO A 282 -18.25 -12.85 2.03
CA PRO A 282 -19.51 -12.27 1.58
C PRO A 282 -19.88 -11.05 2.44
N GLU A 283 -20.48 -10.05 1.80
CA GLU A 283 -20.91 -8.84 2.49
C GLU A 283 -22.14 -9.11 3.37
N LYS A 284 -22.05 -8.78 4.67
CA LYS A 284 -23.14 -8.99 5.63
C LYS A 284 -23.65 -7.68 6.20
N ARG A 285 -24.94 -7.60 6.54
CA ARG A 285 -25.47 -6.42 7.23
C ARG A 285 -24.80 -6.25 8.60
N ILE A 286 -24.46 -5.02 8.94
CA ILE A 286 -23.96 -4.70 10.27
C ILE A 286 -24.97 -5.10 11.35
N THR A 287 -24.47 -5.63 12.47
CA THR A 287 -25.32 -6.09 13.59
C THR A 287 -25.69 -4.93 14.52
N LEU A 288 -26.25 -3.85 13.96
CA LEU A 288 -26.75 -2.69 14.69
C LEU A 288 -28.23 -2.46 14.38
N MET A 289 -29.04 -2.27 15.43
CA MET A 289 -30.44 -1.89 15.29
C MET A 289 -30.60 -0.40 15.52
N ALA A 290 -31.17 0.32 14.54
CA ALA A 290 -31.39 1.76 14.63
C ALA A 290 -32.15 2.16 15.91
N ARG A 291 -33.19 1.40 16.28
CA ARG A 291 -33.98 1.66 17.51
C ARG A 291 -33.17 1.61 18.81
N THR A 292 -32.06 0.87 18.84
CA THR A 292 -31.23 0.73 20.05
C THR A 292 -29.91 1.47 19.98
N CYS A 293 -29.57 2.05 18.83
CA CYS A 293 -28.33 2.76 18.57
C CYS A 293 -28.54 4.27 18.76
N ASN A 294 -28.88 4.67 19.99
CA ASN A 294 -28.99 6.07 20.41
C ASN A 294 -28.06 6.32 21.61
N ILE A 295 -27.69 7.58 21.83
CA ILE A 295 -26.74 7.98 22.87
C ILE A 295 -27.09 7.36 24.22
N GLN A 296 -28.35 7.50 24.65
CA GLN A 296 -28.79 7.07 25.97
C GLN A 296 -28.62 5.56 26.19
N MET A 297 -29.04 4.75 25.21
CA MET A 297 -28.92 3.29 25.29
C MET A 297 -27.47 2.81 25.21
N ILE A 298 -26.64 3.48 24.41
CA ILE A 298 -25.20 3.20 24.31
C ILE A 298 -24.52 3.51 25.66
N SER A 299 -24.78 4.69 26.22
CA SER A 299 -24.23 5.10 27.52
C SER A 299 -24.67 4.17 28.65
N ASN A 300 -25.92 3.71 28.67
CA ASN A 300 -26.41 2.72 29.64
C ASN A 300 -25.64 1.39 29.58
N ARG A 301 -25.18 0.97 28.39
CA ARG A 301 -24.39 -0.25 28.23
C ARG A 301 -22.90 -0.06 28.45
N MET A 302 -22.41 1.17 28.37
CA MET A 302 -21.01 1.51 28.61
C MET A 302 -20.68 1.70 30.09
N PHE A 303 -21.62 2.25 30.87
CA PHE A 303 -21.38 2.64 32.26
C PHE A 303 -22.31 1.91 33.21
N SER A 304 -21.73 1.16 34.15
CA SER A 304 -22.46 0.57 35.28
C SER A 304 -22.74 1.60 36.39
N VAL A 305 -21.92 2.65 36.51
CA VAL A 305 -22.02 3.67 37.56
C VAL A 305 -22.75 4.92 37.03
N THR A 306 -23.90 5.25 37.63
CA THR A 306 -24.76 6.38 37.23
C THR A 306 -24.02 7.71 37.17
N ALA A 307 -23.23 8.05 38.19
CA ALA A 307 -22.48 9.32 38.22
C ALA A 307 -21.46 9.45 37.08
N GLN A 308 -20.80 8.34 36.68
CA GLN A 308 -19.87 8.34 35.55
C GLN A 308 -20.62 8.52 34.22
N ARG A 309 -21.79 7.87 34.09
CA ARG A 309 -22.68 8.02 32.93
C ARG A 309 -23.14 9.45 32.76
N GLU A 310 -23.62 10.09 33.83
CA GLU A 310 -24.09 11.48 33.80
C GLU A 310 -22.96 12.47 33.49
N ARG A 311 -21.76 12.23 34.02
CA ARG A 311 -20.58 13.01 33.65
C ARG A 311 -20.27 12.87 32.16
N PHE A 312 -20.26 11.65 31.63
CA PHE A 312 -20.02 11.38 30.22
C PHE A 312 -21.05 12.09 29.32
N LEU A 313 -22.34 11.98 29.64
CA LEU A 313 -23.42 12.62 28.87
C LEU A 313 -23.29 14.15 28.89
N ARG A 314 -23.03 14.75 30.05
CA ARG A 314 -22.80 16.21 30.15
C ARG A 314 -21.62 16.67 29.30
N GLN A 315 -20.52 15.91 29.28
CA GLN A 315 -19.36 16.25 28.44
C GLN A 315 -19.67 16.06 26.96
N LEU A 316 -20.39 15.00 26.59
CA LEU A 316 -20.79 14.76 25.21
C LEU A 316 -21.69 15.89 24.66
N GLN A 317 -22.64 16.38 25.48
CA GLN A 317 -23.52 17.50 25.15
C GLN A 317 -22.78 18.84 24.95
N GLN A 318 -21.57 18.99 25.50
CA GLN A 318 -20.73 20.15 25.23
C GLN A 318 -20.08 20.12 23.83
N ILE A 319 -20.01 18.93 23.21
CA ILE A 319 -19.35 18.72 21.92
C ILE A 319 -20.41 18.61 20.80
N TYR A 320 -21.57 18.00 21.07
CA TYR A 320 -22.64 17.78 20.10
C TYR A 320 -24.01 18.07 20.68
N LEU A 321 -24.93 18.54 19.84
CA LEU A 321 -26.37 18.48 20.12
C LEU A 321 -26.84 17.02 19.99
N GLU A 322 -27.65 16.53 20.93
CA GLU A 322 -28.09 15.12 20.97
C GLU A 322 -28.76 14.67 19.66
N ASP A 323 -29.60 15.54 19.08
CA ASP A 323 -30.33 15.27 17.84
C ASP A 323 -29.41 15.01 16.64
N ASP A 324 -28.26 15.69 16.55
CA ASP A 324 -27.33 15.54 15.42
C ASP A 324 -26.67 14.17 15.45
N LEU A 325 -26.32 13.71 16.64
CA LEU A 325 -25.65 12.44 16.84
C LEU A 325 -26.63 11.28 16.63
N ASP A 326 -27.85 11.35 17.16
CA ASP A 326 -28.88 10.33 16.91
C ASP A 326 -29.28 10.24 15.42
N ARG A 327 -29.29 11.37 14.69
CA ARG A 327 -29.49 11.38 13.23
C ARG A 327 -28.38 10.64 12.48
N VAL A 328 -27.11 10.86 12.85
CA VAL A 328 -25.96 10.18 12.22
C VAL A 328 -25.93 8.68 12.55
N LEU A 329 -26.29 8.30 13.77
CA LEU A 329 -26.31 6.91 14.24
C LEU A 329 -27.39 6.05 13.54
N SER A 330 -28.56 6.63 13.27
CA SER A 330 -29.78 5.87 12.93
C SER A 330 -30.02 5.59 11.44
N ARG A 331 -29.61 6.47 10.52
CA ARG A 331 -30.03 6.36 9.10
C ARG A 331 -29.08 5.57 8.19
N ASP A 332 -27.77 5.81 8.27
CA ASP A 332 -26.83 5.32 7.25
C ASP A 332 -25.91 4.20 7.78
N LEU A 333 -25.48 4.31 9.04
CA LEU A 333 -24.58 3.33 9.65
C LEU A 333 -25.27 1.96 9.83
N CYS A 334 -26.50 1.94 10.35
CA CYS A 334 -27.24 0.69 10.61
C CYS A 334 -27.67 -0.07 9.33
N LYS A 335 -27.59 0.56 8.15
CA LYS A 335 -27.90 -0.07 6.85
C LYS A 335 -26.67 -0.54 6.10
N SER A 336 -25.48 -0.23 6.60
CA SER A 336 -24.23 -0.52 5.93
C SER A 336 -23.95 -2.02 5.91
N LYS A 337 -23.31 -2.46 4.82
CA LYS A 337 -22.74 -3.79 4.71
C LYS A 337 -21.32 -3.82 5.26
N THR A 338 -20.92 -4.98 5.74
CA THR A 338 -19.65 -5.24 6.39
C THR A 338 -18.93 -6.39 5.71
N ARG A 339 -17.60 -6.36 5.74
CA ARG A 339 -16.71 -7.39 5.18
C ARG A 339 -15.53 -7.65 6.11
N VAL A 340 -14.96 -8.85 6.00
CA VAL A 340 -13.66 -9.17 6.57
C VAL A 340 -12.61 -8.51 5.68
N HIS A 341 -11.63 -7.85 6.29
CA HIS A 341 -10.53 -7.26 5.53
C HIS A 341 -9.49 -8.32 5.17
N ALA A 342 -8.75 -8.11 4.07
CA ALA A 342 -7.77 -9.04 3.52
C ALA A 342 -6.75 -9.53 4.55
N GLU A 343 -6.22 -8.64 5.39
CA GLU A 343 -5.26 -9.00 6.46
C GLU A 343 -5.84 -10.05 7.42
N LEU A 344 -7.14 -9.92 7.74
CA LEU A 344 -7.82 -10.84 8.63
C LEU A 344 -8.23 -12.14 7.94
N LEU A 345 -8.44 -12.13 6.62
CA LEU A 345 -8.66 -13.35 5.84
C LEU A 345 -7.40 -14.23 5.82
N VAL A 346 -6.22 -13.63 5.62
CA VAL A 346 -4.94 -14.33 5.69
C VAL A 346 -4.68 -14.85 7.12
N LEU A 347 -4.88 -14.01 8.13
CA LEU A 347 -4.74 -14.43 9.53
C LEU A 347 -5.64 -15.63 9.84
N ASP A 348 -6.92 -15.53 9.46
CA ASP A 348 -7.92 -16.54 9.74
C ASP A 348 -7.64 -17.87 9.01
N HIS A 349 -7.02 -17.83 7.82
CA HIS A 349 -6.53 -19.02 7.14
C HIS A 349 -5.50 -19.76 8.00
N PHE A 350 -4.46 -19.07 8.51
CA PHE A 350 -3.47 -19.71 9.39
C PHE A 350 -4.10 -20.27 10.67
N GLU A 351 -5.03 -19.53 11.27
CA GLU A 351 -5.77 -20.02 12.42
C GLU A 351 -6.59 -21.26 12.07
N GLN A 352 -7.22 -21.33 10.89
CA GLN A 352 -7.99 -22.48 10.45
C GLN A 352 -7.13 -23.71 10.14
N THR A 353 -6.06 -23.53 9.37
CA THR A 353 -5.23 -24.64 8.88
C THR A 353 -4.17 -25.08 9.89
N GLN A 354 -3.91 -24.26 10.91
CA GLN A 354 -2.73 -24.40 11.78
C GLN A 354 -1.42 -24.39 10.95
N GLY A 355 -1.44 -23.63 9.86
CA GLY A 355 -0.31 -23.45 8.96
C GLY A 355 0.89 -22.80 9.64
N ARG A 356 2.06 -22.97 9.05
CA ARG A 356 3.33 -22.41 9.57
C ARG A 356 3.79 -21.26 8.71
N PHE A 357 4.06 -20.11 9.29
CA PHE A 357 4.73 -19.00 8.63
C PHE A 357 6.17 -19.38 8.28
N LEU A 358 6.68 -18.85 7.16
CA LEU A 358 8.11 -18.98 6.81
C LEU A 358 9.03 -18.45 7.93
N PHE A 359 8.59 -17.42 8.66
CA PHE A 359 9.28 -16.87 9.82
C PHE A 359 8.35 -16.88 11.04
N GLU A 360 8.36 -17.97 11.81
CA GLU A 360 7.48 -18.15 12.98
C GLU A 360 7.67 -17.10 14.10
N GLN A 361 8.88 -16.53 14.23
CA GLN A 361 9.14 -15.46 15.19
C GLN A 361 8.64 -14.09 14.71
N ASP A 362 8.27 -13.98 13.43
CA ASP A 362 7.74 -12.77 12.80
C ASP A 362 6.54 -13.12 11.92
N ARG A 363 5.42 -13.48 12.56
CA ARG A 363 4.13 -13.79 11.91
C ARG A 363 3.48 -12.53 11.31
N TYR A 364 4.18 -11.94 10.35
CA TYR A 364 3.80 -10.72 9.66
C TYR A 364 2.97 -11.02 8.43
N ILE A 365 1.93 -10.22 8.22
CA ILE A 365 1.08 -10.27 7.04
C ILE A 365 1.28 -8.95 6.29
N GLY A 366 1.79 -9.03 5.07
CA GLY A 366 1.97 -7.87 4.19
C GLY A 366 0.63 -7.41 3.64
N CYS A 367 0.46 -6.10 3.45
CA CYS A 367 -0.79 -5.53 2.94
C CYS A 367 -0.51 -4.35 1.99
N SER A 368 -1.36 -4.19 0.96
CA SER A 368 -1.17 -3.12 -0.04
C SER A 368 -1.35 -1.70 0.51
N LYS A 369 -1.87 -1.59 1.74
CA LYS A 369 -1.92 -0.36 2.55
C LYS A 369 -1.80 -0.71 4.04
N PRO A 370 -1.39 0.22 4.92
CA PRO A 370 -1.38 -0.02 6.35
C PRO A 370 -2.76 -0.46 6.87
N ALA A 371 -2.77 -1.21 7.97
CA ALA A 371 -3.99 -1.71 8.61
C ALA A 371 -4.94 -0.57 8.99
N CYS A 372 -6.25 -0.87 8.97
CA CYS A 372 -7.22 0.03 9.58
C CYS A 372 -7.15 -0.04 11.11
N TYR A 373 -7.84 0.89 11.79
CA TYR A 373 -7.88 0.91 13.26
C TYR A 373 -8.36 -0.43 13.85
N LEU A 374 -9.41 -1.02 13.25
CA LEU A 374 -10.00 -2.27 13.76
C LEU A 374 -9.16 -3.51 13.42
N CYS A 375 -8.53 -3.57 12.24
CA CYS A 375 -7.59 -4.65 11.91
C CYS A 375 -6.37 -4.61 12.81
N HIS A 376 -5.80 -3.41 13.04
CA HIS A 376 -4.69 -3.23 13.96
C HIS A 376 -5.07 -3.66 15.39
N LEU A 377 -6.22 -3.24 15.91
CA LEU A 377 -6.66 -3.69 17.24
C LEU A 377 -6.90 -5.20 17.31
N PHE A 378 -7.54 -5.79 16.30
CA PHE A 378 -7.80 -7.23 16.26
C PHE A 378 -6.50 -8.02 16.29
N ILE A 379 -5.55 -7.69 15.41
CA ILE A 379 -4.25 -8.37 15.30
C ILE A 379 -3.43 -8.18 16.59
N SER A 380 -3.36 -6.96 17.12
CA SER A 380 -2.65 -6.68 18.38
C SER A 380 -3.26 -7.39 19.60
N CYS A 381 -4.56 -7.68 19.58
CA CYS A 381 -5.21 -8.47 20.62
C CYS A 381 -5.07 -9.98 20.36
N HIS A 382 -4.75 -10.44 19.16
CA HIS A 382 -4.82 -11.87 18.83
C HIS A 382 -3.89 -12.72 19.73
N PRO A 383 -4.35 -13.83 20.33
CA PRO A 383 -3.49 -14.68 21.17
C PRO A 383 -2.37 -15.38 20.39
N GLY A 384 -2.53 -15.53 19.07
CA GLY A 384 -1.53 -16.13 18.17
C GLY A 384 -0.24 -15.32 17.93
N HIS A 385 0.00 -14.24 18.68
CA HIS A 385 1.23 -13.43 18.66
C HIS A 385 1.68 -12.95 17.27
N TYR A 386 0.73 -12.51 16.45
CA TYR A 386 1.01 -11.95 15.13
C TYR A 386 1.83 -10.65 15.23
N ALA A 387 2.69 -10.41 14.24
CA ALA A 387 3.44 -9.18 14.18
C ALA A 387 2.49 -7.99 13.97
N THR A 388 2.58 -6.99 14.85
CA THR A 388 1.71 -5.81 14.79
C THR A 388 1.90 -5.05 13.47
N PRO A 389 0.85 -4.86 12.66
CA PRO A 389 0.97 -4.19 11.38
C PRO A 389 1.07 -2.66 11.57
N PRO A 390 1.74 -1.95 10.63
CA PRO A 390 1.60 -0.50 10.55
C PRO A 390 0.12 -0.15 10.35
N SER A 391 -0.30 1.03 10.80
CA SER A 391 -1.71 1.41 10.78
C SER A 391 -1.93 2.83 10.31
N HIS A 392 -2.94 3.01 9.46
CA HIS A 392 -3.44 4.34 9.10
C HIS A 392 -4.50 4.83 10.10
N GLN A 393 -4.81 4.11 11.17
CA GLN A 393 -5.70 4.55 12.25
C GLN A 393 -7.10 5.03 11.81
N LYS A 394 -7.57 4.65 10.61
CA LYS A 394 -8.95 5.01 10.18
C LYS A 394 -9.90 3.93 10.61
N LEU A 395 -11.03 4.38 11.12
CA LEU A 395 -12.15 3.56 11.52
C LEU A 395 -13.06 3.32 10.31
N TYR A 396 -13.18 2.05 9.90
CA TYR A 396 -14.13 1.61 8.88
C TYR A 396 -15.30 0.89 9.54
N MET A 397 -16.49 1.47 9.46
CA MET A 397 -17.71 0.87 10.02
C MET A 397 -18.17 -0.35 9.21
N SER A 398 -17.72 -0.49 7.97
CA SER A 398 -17.92 -1.67 7.12
C SER A 398 -16.99 -2.84 7.43
N TRP A 399 -16.31 -2.83 8.58
CA TRP A 399 -15.45 -3.92 9.05
C TRP A 399 -16.24 -4.96 9.87
N ARG A 400 -15.83 -6.23 9.85
CA ARG A 400 -16.32 -7.29 10.77
C ARG A 400 -15.25 -8.34 11.08
N LEU A 401 -15.53 -9.16 12.09
CA LEU A 401 -14.72 -10.34 12.47
C LEU A 401 -14.70 -11.40 11.36
N PRO A 402 -13.63 -12.22 11.27
CA PRO A 402 -13.59 -13.40 10.40
C PRO A 402 -14.74 -14.37 10.67
N ASP A 403 -15.26 -15.01 9.61
CA ASP A 403 -16.31 -16.02 9.71
C ASP A 403 -15.73 -17.35 10.22
N ILE A 404 -16.42 -18.01 11.16
CA ILE A 404 -16.03 -19.32 11.67
C ILE A 404 -17.00 -20.37 11.16
N GLN A 405 -16.49 -21.35 10.42
CA GLN A 405 -17.23 -22.53 10.00
C GLN A 405 -17.35 -23.53 11.16
N ALA A 406 -18.57 -23.92 11.54
CA ALA A 406 -18.85 -24.84 12.63
C ALA A 406 -18.28 -26.25 12.41
N SER A 407 -18.07 -26.65 11.15
CA SER A 407 -17.43 -27.91 10.75
C SER A 407 -15.90 -27.90 10.93
N GLY A 408 -15.28 -26.75 11.20
CA GLY A 408 -13.85 -26.64 11.39
C GLY A 408 -13.38 -27.35 12.68
N SER A 409 -12.30 -28.13 12.58
CA SER A 409 -11.75 -28.92 13.69
C SER A 409 -11.40 -28.09 14.93
N ASN A 410 -11.00 -26.83 14.75
CA ASN A 410 -10.65 -25.88 15.80
C ASN A 410 -11.66 -24.72 15.95
N ALA A 411 -12.87 -24.85 15.39
CA ALA A 411 -13.88 -23.80 15.39
C ALA A 411 -14.22 -23.29 16.80
N ALA A 412 -14.33 -24.20 17.78
CA ALA A 412 -14.63 -23.84 19.16
C ALA A 412 -13.53 -23.00 19.84
N ILE A 413 -12.26 -23.26 19.51
CA ILE A 413 -11.10 -22.52 20.03
C ILE A 413 -11.10 -21.13 19.40
N ARG A 414 -11.15 -21.05 18.06
CA ARG A 414 -11.22 -19.79 17.32
C ARG A 414 -12.40 -18.92 17.76
N TYR A 415 -13.55 -19.53 18.06
CA TYR A 415 -14.72 -18.81 18.55
C TYR A 415 -14.48 -18.19 19.92
N ARG A 416 -13.82 -18.91 20.84
CA ARG A 416 -13.42 -18.40 22.15
C ARG A 416 -12.41 -17.26 22.01
N ASP A 417 -11.40 -17.44 21.17
CA ASP A 417 -10.38 -16.41 20.94
C ASP A 417 -11.00 -15.14 20.36
N GLN A 418 -11.91 -15.26 19.39
CA GLN A 418 -12.65 -14.11 18.87
C GLN A 418 -13.51 -13.42 19.95
N GLN A 419 -14.07 -14.15 20.93
CA GLN A 419 -14.79 -13.54 22.05
C GLN A 419 -13.85 -12.73 22.96
N ASP A 420 -12.67 -13.26 23.25
CA ASP A 420 -11.68 -12.60 24.10
C ASP A 420 -11.05 -11.37 23.40
N ILE A 421 -10.82 -11.47 22.09
CA ILE A 421 -10.41 -10.34 21.26
C ILE A 421 -11.51 -9.26 21.25
N LEU A 422 -12.76 -9.65 21.00
CA LEU A 422 -13.90 -8.73 20.98
C LEU A 422 -14.04 -7.97 22.30
N SER A 423 -13.86 -8.65 23.44
CA SER A 423 -13.88 -8.02 24.77
C SER A 423 -12.78 -6.97 24.90
N ARG A 424 -11.52 -7.34 24.61
CA ARG A 424 -10.37 -6.41 24.73
C ARG A 424 -10.44 -5.23 23.76
N MET A 425 -10.91 -5.46 22.53
CA MET A 425 -11.18 -4.40 21.57
C MET A 425 -12.26 -3.46 22.10
N THR A 426 -13.35 -4.00 22.66
CA THR A 426 -14.45 -3.21 23.22
C THR A 426 -13.96 -2.33 24.36
N ASP A 427 -13.16 -2.86 25.28
CA ASP A 427 -12.60 -2.09 26.39
C ASP A 427 -11.69 -0.97 25.90
N THR A 428 -10.89 -1.24 24.87
CA THR A 428 -10.01 -0.24 24.25
C THR A 428 -10.78 0.87 23.55
N VAL A 429 -11.79 0.50 22.78
CA VAL A 429 -12.70 1.44 22.13
C VAL A 429 -13.42 2.32 23.17
N ARG A 430 -13.96 1.74 24.23
CA ARG A 430 -14.64 2.47 25.31
C ARG A 430 -13.68 3.39 26.06
N ARG A 431 -12.44 2.96 26.30
CA ARG A 431 -11.40 3.80 26.92
C ARG A 431 -11.05 4.98 26.02
N ASN A 432 -10.80 4.74 24.74
CA ASN A 432 -10.47 5.79 23.77
C ASN A 432 -11.61 6.80 23.64
N LEU A 433 -12.87 6.35 23.61
CA LEU A 433 -14.04 7.22 23.56
C LEU A 433 -14.17 8.10 24.80
N ARG A 434 -13.98 7.51 25.99
CA ARG A 434 -13.98 8.27 27.24
C ARG A 434 -12.87 9.32 27.28
N ASN A 435 -11.67 8.96 26.84
CA ASN A 435 -10.53 9.87 26.81
C ASN A 435 -10.78 11.04 25.84
N ASP A 436 -11.21 10.74 24.60
CA ASP A 436 -11.52 11.77 23.61
C ASP A 436 -12.56 12.78 24.11
N ILE A 437 -13.64 12.30 24.74
CA ILE A 437 -14.68 13.16 25.29
C ILE A 437 -14.17 13.94 26.50
N ALA A 438 -13.39 13.29 27.39
CA ALA A 438 -12.85 13.95 28.56
C ALA A 438 -11.85 15.07 28.22
N THR A 439 -11.08 14.91 27.14
CA THR A 439 -10.09 15.89 26.69
C THR A 439 -10.62 16.85 25.64
N ASN A 440 -11.91 16.79 25.29
CA ASN A 440 -12.48 17.52 24.14
C ASN A 440 -11.60 17.37 22.88
N ALA A 441 -11.17 16.14 22.60
CA ALA A 441 -10.35 15.85 21.43
C ALA A 441 -11.11 16.31 20.18
N GLY A 442 -10.65 17.40 19.57
CA GLY A 442 -11.23 17.92 18.34
C GLY A 442 -11.15 16.90 17.20
N ARG A 443 -11.88 17.17 16.11
CA ARG A 443 -11.79 16.34 14.89
C ARG A 443 -10.35 16.24 14.42
N ARG A 444 -9.84 15.01 14.36
CA ARG A 444 -8.48 14.75 13.87
C ARG A 444 -8.42 14.96 12.36
N MET A 445 -7.27 15.42 11.89
CA MET A 445 -7.08 15.68 10.46
C MET A 445 -7.06 14.36 9.68
N ASN A 446 -7.82 14.31 8.58
CA ASN A 446 -7.83 13.15 7.69
C ASN A 446 -6.52 13.06 6.91
N HIS A 447 -6.06 11.85 6.61
CA HIS A 447 -4.89 11.60 5.78
C HIS A 447 -5.18 10.45 4.81
N ALA A 448 -4.36 10.23 3.77
CA ALA A 448 -4.59 9.13 2.82
C ALA A 448 -4.62 7.75 3.52
N ASP A 449 -5.08 6.69 2.87
CA ASP A 449 -4.96 5.34 3.45
C ASP A 449 -3.54 4.81 3.26
N SER A 450 -3.08 4.75 2.01
CA SER A 450 -1.76 4.23 1.65
C SER A 450 -0.66 5.26 1.89
N THR A 451 0.50 4.76 2.31
CA THR A 451 1.74 5.53 2.46
C THR A 451 2.42 5.73 1.10
N ALA A 452 3.11 6.86 0.95
CA ALA A 452 3.93 7.17 -0.22
C ALA A 452 5.34 6.55 -0.16
N GLY A 453 5.70 5.88 0.96
CA GLY A 453 7.01 5.25 1.13
C GLY A 453 8.18 6.22 1.34
N GLY A 454 7.92 7.54 1.41
CA GLY A 454 8.96 8.54 1.64
C GLY A 454 9.43 8.57 3.10
N THR A 455 10.39 7.71 3.43
CA THR A 455 11.37 7.90 4.51
C THR A 455 12.72 7.40 3.98
N SER A 456 13.78 8.09 4.36
CA SER A 456 15.03 8.29 3.62
C SER A 456 15.82 7.03 3.19
N THR A 457 16.40 7.14 1.99
CA THR A 457 17.61 6.45 1.47
C THR A 457 17.55 4.92 1.32
N ILE A 458 17.16 4.47 0.12
CA ILE A 458 17.59 3.15 -0.37
C ILE A 458 19.08 3.28 -0.71
N ILE A 459 19.95 2.75 0.17
CA ILE A 459 21.37 2.57 -0.11
C ILE A 459 21.51 1.37 -1.04
N ASP A 460 22.24 1.53 -2.14
CA ASP A 460 22.57 0.43 -3.04
C ASP A 460 23.49 -0.56 -2.30
N ILE A 461 23.10 -1.84 -2.33
CA ILE A 461 23.82 -2.92 -1.66
C ILE A 461 24.83 -3.49 -2.66
N GLU A 462 26.11 -3.30 -2.39
CA GLU A 462 27.21 -4.10 -2.96
C GLU A 462 27.42 -5.37 -2.13
N SER A 463 27.57 -6.53 -2.78
CA SER A 463 28.34 -7.66 -2.23
C SER A 463 28.61 -8.75 -3.27
N ASP A 464 29.92 -8.88 -3.53
CA ASP A 464 30.83 -10.03 -3.70
C ASP A 464 30.46 -11.29 -4.51
N LEU A 465 31.48 -11.65 -5.30
CA LEU A 465 31.58 -12.70 -6.32
C LEU A 465 31.78 -14.11 -5.74
N ILE A 466 31.04 -15.10 -6.27
CA ILE A 466 31.51 -16.49 -6.50
C ILE A 466 30.83 -17.09 -7.77
N SER A 467 31.63 -17.94 -8.43
CA SER A 467 31.54 -18.67 -9.71
C SER A 467 30.27 -19.48 -10.05
N SER A 468 30.12 -19.66 -11.37
CA SER A 468 28.99 -20.10 -12.19
C SER A 468 28.65 -21.60 -12.19
N THR A 469 27.34 -21.86 -12.26
CA THR A 469 26.73 -22.94 -13.06
C THR A 469 25.69 -22.31 -13.98
N ALA A 470 25.76 -22.60 -15.28
CA ALA A 470 24.93 -21.98 -16.30
C ALA A 470 23.51 -22.55 -16.28
N ASN A 471 22.53 -21.70 -15.96
CA ASN A 471 21.16 -21.88 -16.42
C ASN A 471 20.92 -20.95 -17.63
N LEU A 472 19.79 -21.13 -18.31
CA LEU A 472 19.30 -20.27 -19.39
C LEU A 472 19.48 -18.78 -19.07
N SER A 473 19.94 -18.01 -20.07
CA SER A 473 20.00 -16.55 -19.99
C SER A 473 18.61 -15.96 -19.76
N PHE A 474 18.55 -14.71 -19.26
CA PHE A 474 17.23 -14.10 -19.01
C PHE A 474 16.42 -13.87 -20.30
N GLU A 475 17.08 -13.63 -21.45
CA GLU A 475 16.38 -13.47 -22.72
C GLU A 475 15.77 -14.78 -23.21
N GLU A 476 16.49 -15.89 -23.14
CA GLU A 476 15.94 -17.21 -23.46
C GLU A 476 14.76 -17.55 -22.54
N PHE A 477 14.89 -17.25 -21.24
CA PHE A 477 13.80 -17.43 -20.29
C PHE A 477 12.58 -16.56 -20.63
N ARG A 478 12.79 -15.29 -20.99
CA ARG A 478 11.72 -14.38 -21.39
C ARG A 478 10.98 -14.89 -22.63
N GLU A 479 11.69 -15.38 -23.64
CA GLU A 479 11.06 -15.98 -24.83
C GLU A 479 10.16 -17.17 -24.45
N THR A 480 10.51 -17.96 -23.43
CA THR A 480 9.62 -19.03 -22.94
C THR A 480 8.34 -18.53 -22.28
N ILE A 481 8.34 -17.31 -21.71
CA ILE A 481 7.13 -16.68 -21.19
C ILE A 481 6.30 -16.19 -22.36
N ASP A 482 6.90 -15.45 -23.28
CA ASP A 482 6.22 -14.82 -24.41
C ASP A 482 5.59 -15.85 -25.36
N LEU A 483 6.24 -17.00 -25.61
CA LEU A 483 5.70 -18.09 -26.44
C LEU A 483 4.44 -18.72 -25.84
N GLN A 484 4.42 -18.97 -24.53
CA GLN A 484 3.26 -19.59 -23.87
C GLN A 484 2.04 -18.67 -23.83
N TYR A 485 2.23 -17.34 -23.76
CA TYR A 485 1.12 -16.39 -23.80
C TYR A 485 0.54 -16.16 -25.20
N ARG A 486 1.29 -16.49 -26.27
CA ARG A 486 0.78 -16.45 -27.65
C ARG A 486 -0.20 -17.58 -27.96
N ASP A 487 -0.12 -18.69 -27.24
CA ASP A 487 -0.95 -19.88 -27.45
C ASP A 487 -2.25 -19.91 -26.61
N ASP A 488 -2.49 -18.90 -25.77
CA ASP A 488 -3.74 -18.76 -24.98
C ASP A 488 -4.79 -17.91 -25.73
N PRO A 489 -5.91 -18.47 -26.21
CA PRO A 489 -6.90 -17.75 -27.01
C PRO A 489 -7.65 -16.64 -26.24
N ASP A 490 -7.67 -16.65 -24.90
CA ASP A 490 -8.31 -15.62 -24.07
C ASP A 490 -7.39 -14.41 -23.77
N SER A 491 -6.10 -14.49 -24.10
CA SER A 491 -5.10 -13.43 -23.84
C SER A 491 -5.05 -12.33 -24.93
N ARG A 492 -5.76 -12.54 -26.05
CA ARG A 492 -5.73 -11.69 -27.26
C ARG A 492 -6.18 -10.22 -27.07
N ASN A 493 -6.69 -9.85 -25.90
CA ASN A 493 -7.17 -8.49 -25.63
C ASN A 493 -6.26 -7.65 -24.72
N SER A 494 -5.03 -8.07 -24.38
CA SER A 494 -4.19 -7.30 -23.44
C SER A 494 -2.70 -7.14 -23.75
N VAL A 495 -2.20 -7.62 -24.89
CA VAL A 495 -0.81 -7.35 -25.29
C VAL A 495 -0.83 -6.44 -26.52
N VAL A 496 -0.73 -5.14 -26.28
CA VAL A 496 -0.30 -4.20 -27.33
C VAL A 496 1.21 -4.37 -27.44
N ASP A 497 1.69 -4.89 -28.56
CA ASP A 497 3.11 -4.85 -28.90
C ASP A 497 3.62 -3.40 -28.77
N PRO A 498 4.59 -3.11 -27.90
CA PRO A 498 5.16 -1.77 -27.84
C PRO A 498 5.98 -1.55 -29.12
N VAL A 499 5.40 -0.82 -30.07
CA VAL A 499 6.15 -0.23 -31.18
C VAL A 499 7.09 0.82 -30.59
N PHE A 500 8.35 0.44 -30.39
CA PHE A 500 9.41 1.38 -30.05
C PHE A 500 9.77 2.23 -31.27
N PRO A 501 9.75 3.57 -31.19
CA PRO A 501 10.38 4.38 -32.23
C PRO A 501 11.91 4.16 -32.20
N PRO A 502 12.60 4.17 -33.36
CA PRO A 502 14.04 3.95 -33.41
C PRO A 502 14.78 5.04 -32.63
N LEU A 503 15.80 4.63 -31.87
CA LEU A 503 16.80 5.53 -31.31
C LEU A 503 17.48 6.29 -32.46
N SER A 504 17.23 7.60 -32.54
CA SER A 504 17.97 8.48 -33.43
C SER A 504 19.43 8.58 -32.97
N ASN A 505 20.33 7.90 -33.68
CA ASN A 505 21.77 8.10 -33.58
C ASN A 505 22.11 9.50 -34.11
N SER A 506 22.33 10.46 -33.21
CA SER A 506 23.02 11.71 -33.55
C SER A 506 24.49 11.61 -33.13
N SER A 507 25.28 10.89 -33.93
CA SER A 507 26.73 11.05 -33.95
C SER A 507 27.07 12.23 -34.88
N SER A 508 27.28 13.42 -34.31
CA SER A 508 27.87 14.54 -35.06
C SER A 508 29.40 14.43 -35.03
N PRO A 509 30.09 14.48 -36.17
CA PRO A 509 31.55 14.37 -36.22
C PRO A 509 32.23 15.67 -35.81
N VAL A 510 33.27 15.51 -34.98
CA VAL A 510 34.24 16.54 -34.61
C VAL A 510 34.93 17.05 -35.88
N LYS A 511 34.76 18.34 -36.19
CA LYS A 511 35.56 19.03 -37.21
C LYS A 511 36.92 19.40 -36.64
N THR A 512 37.95 18.80 -37.21
CA THR A 512 39.36 19.09 -37.05
C THR A 512 39.67 20.54 -37.43
N ALA A 513 40.19 21.34 -36.50
CA ALA A 513 40.75 22.65 -36.80
C ALA A 513 42.20 22.51 -37.25
N GLN A 514 42.46 22.75 -38.54
CA GLN A 514 43.80 22.90 -39.09
C GLN A 514 44.37 24.27 -38.73
N ARG A 515 45.61 24.25 -38.24
CA ARG A 515 46.52 25.39 -38.09
C ARG A 515 46.72 26.08 -39.45
N LEU A 516 46.55 27.39 -39.48
CA LEU A 516 47.19 28.27 -40.46
C LEU A 516 47.96 29.35 -39.69
N THR A 517 49.28 29.28 -39.84
CA THR A 517 50.29 30.19 -39.30
C THR A 517 50.57 31.25 -40.35
N VAL A 518 50.32 32.55 -40.10
CA VAL A 518 51.04 33.64 -40.78
C VAL A 518 51.13 34.88 -39.88
N MET A 519 52.37 35.14 -39.46
CA MET A 519 53.13 36.39 -39.30
C MET A 519 52.56 37.60 -38.51
N MET A 520 53.35 37.93 -37.49
CA MET A 520 53.52 39.27 -36.91
C MET A 520 53.96 40.30 -37.96
N ASN A 521 53.44 41.52 -37.87
CA ASN A 521 54.28 42.71 -37.92
C ASN A 521 53.67 43.85 -37.07
N PRO A 522 54.50 44.66 -36.36
CA PRO A 522 54.06 45.63 -35.35
C PRO A 522 54.11 47.07 -35.87
N GLN A 523 53.47 47.99 -35.10
CA GLN A 523 53.64 49.45 -34.98
C GLN A 523 52.25 50.09 -34.81
N SER A 524 51.97 51.17 -34.07
CA SER A 524 52.59 51.97 -33.01
C SER A 524 51.70 53.23 -32.91
N ALA A 525 51.45 53.73 -31.69
CA ALA A 525 50.84 55.03 -31.36
C ALA A 525 49.36 55.22 -31.78
N ALA A 526 48.50 55.91 -31.02
CA ALA A 526 48.65 56.82 -29.89
C ALA A 526 47.52 56.58 -28.88
#